data_AF-A0A5C8TBG2-F1
#
_entry.id   AF-A0A5C8TBG2-F1
#
_cell.length_a   1.000
_cell.length_b   1.000
_cell.length_c   1.000
_cell.angle_alpha   90.00
_cell.angle_beta   90.00
_cell.angle_gamma   90.00
#
_symmetry.space_group_name_H-M   'P 1'
#
loop_
_entity.id
_entity.type
_entity.pdbx_description
1 polymer ?
#
loop_
_entity_poly.entity_id
_entity_poly.type
_entity_poly.pdbx_seq_one_letter_code
_entity_poly.pdbx_strand_id
1 'polypeptide(L)'
;MTPTERDRFEKCLALAKRGATAGERAAGLAAAERVAASADMTLLEAKAAVGHSRPAPPRMDWPYPPPRAARRTPPRAKPKRPAKLPTLEELLRQRAEADAEKRRTAAAADRRLLRELAEQAAYEARQRELQGERDREWARSRASG
;
A
#
# COMPACT_ATOMS: atom_id res chain seq x y z
N MET A 1 13.42 -10.70 -21.94
CA MET A 1 13.21 -9.44 -21.17
C MET A 1 12.38 -8.45 -21.97
N THR A 2 11.15 -8.19 -21.52
CA THR A 2 10.21 -7.26 -22.15
C THR A 2 10.60 -5.80 -21.91
N PRO A 3 10.08 -4.82 -22.69
CA PRO A 3 10.35 -3.39 -22.45
C PRO A 3 9.97 -2.92 -21.03
N THR A 4 8.90 -3.48 -20.46
CA THR A 4 8.46 -3.15 -19.11
C THR A 4 9.37 -3.75 -18.03
N GLU A 5 9.82 -5.01 -18.20
CA GLU A 5 10.86 -5.59 -17.33
C GLU A 5 12.16 -4.78 -17.39
N ARG A 6 12.50 -4.27 -18.57
CA ARG A 6 13.66 -3.41 -18.78
C ARG A 6 13.60 -2.11 -17.99
N ASP A 7 12.51 -1.37 -18.07
CA ASP A 7 12.34 -0.14 -17.30
C ASP A 7 12.37 -0.41 -15.78
N ARG A 8 11.74 -1.50 -15.32
CA ARG A 8 11.80 -1.92 -13.91
C ARG A 8 13.22 -2.24 -13.47
N PHE A 9 13.96 -3.01 -14.28
CA PHE A 9 15.35 -3.36 -13.99
C PHE A 9 16.26 -2.13 -13.96
N GLU A 10 16.10 -1.19 -14.90
CA GLU A 10 16.83 0.08 -14.91
C GLU A 10 16.57 0.91 -13.65
N LYS A 11 15.31 0.97 -13.19
CA LYS A 11 14.93 1.64 -11.94
C LYS A 11 15.57 0.98 -10.71
N CYS A 12 15.58 -0.36 -10.65
CA CYS A 12 16.25 -1.09 -9.57
C CYS A 12 17.76 -0.84 -9.54
N LEU A 13 18.42 -0.81 -10.71
CA LEU A 13 19.83 -0.43 -10.82
C LEU A 13 20.09 1.02 -10.42
N ALA A 14 19.18 1.95 -10.74
CA ALA A 14 19.29 3.33 -10.31
C ALA A 14 19.20 3.45 -8.78
N LEU A 15 18.29 2.70 -8.15
CA LEU A 15 18.15 2.63 -6.68
C LEU A 15 19.38 1.99 -6.03
N ALA A 16 19.92 0.92 -6.60
CA ALA A 16 21.17 0.29 -6.14
C ALA A 16 22.37 1.25 -6.16
N LYS A 17 22.43 2.15 -7.15
CA LYS A 17 23.51 3.15 -7.29
C LYS A 17 23.31 4.39 -6.42
N ARG A 18 22.06 4.87 -6.28
CA ARG A 18 21.74 6.18 -5.67
C ARG A 18 21.05 6.07 -4.31
N GLY A 19 20.83 4.85 -3.79
CA GLY A 19 20.19 4.62 -2.49
C GLY A 19 20.95 5.32 -1.36
N ALA A 20 20.21 6.00 -0.49
CA ALA A 20 20.76 6.82 0.59
C ALA A 20 21.44 5.95 1.66
N THR A 21 20.87 4.79 1.96
CA THR A 21 21.41 3.84 2.95
C THR A 21 21.99 2.59 2.30
N ALA A 22 22.85 1.87 3.04
CA ALA A 22 23.36 0.58 2.58
C ALA A 22 22.23 -0.44 2.37
N GLY A 23 21.21 -0.42 3.24
CA GLY A 23 20.02 -1.26 3.12
C GLY A 23 19.22 -0.97 1.85
N GLU A 24 19.03 0.31 1.49
CA GLU A 24 18.36 0.69 0.24
C GLU A 24 19.14 0.24 -1.00
N ARG A 25 20.47 0.37 -1.00
CA ARG A 25 21.30 -0.09 -2.11
C ARG A 25 21.24 -1.61 -2.26
N ALA A 26 21.31 -2.35 -1.15
CA ALA A 26 21.17 -3.80 -1.15
C ALA A 26 19.78 -4.24 -1.61
N ALA A 27 18.72 -3.56 -1.16
CA ALA A 27 17.35 -3.81 -1.60
C ALA A 27 17.17 -3.54 -3.11
N GLY A 28 17.81 -2.48 -3.63
CA GLY A 28 17.85 -2.19 -5.06
C GLY A 28 18.51 -3.29 -5.88
N LEU A 29 19.63 -3.85 -5.40
CA LEU A 29 20.30 -4.99 -6.05
C LEU A 29 19.45 -6.26 -5.99
N ALA A 30 18.90 -6.61 -4.82
CA ALA A 30 18.04 -7.78 -4.67
C ALA A 30 16.76 -7.67 -5.53
N ALA A 31 16.20 -6.47 -5.68
CA ALA A 31 15.07 -6.23 -6.58
C ALA A 31 15.49 -6.38 -8.05
N ALA A 32 16.66 -5.89 -8.44
CA ALA A 32 17.18 -6.07 -9.80
C ALA A 32 17.39 -7.56 -10.14
N GLU A 33 17.91 -8.34 -9.19
CA GLU A 33 18.08 -9.79 -9.34
C GLU A 33 16.74 -10.51 -9.56
N ARG A 34 15.69 -10.18 -8.79
CA ARG A 34 14.35 -10.76 -9.01
C ARG A 34 13.78 -10.42 -10.37
N VAL A 35 13.99 -9.19 -10.85
CA VAL A 35 13.52 -8.79 -12.19
C VAL A 35 14.29 -9.53 -13.28
N ALA A 36 15.62 -9.69 -13.15
CA ALA A 36 16.43 -10.49 -14.08
C ALA A 36 15.97 -11.95 -14.09
N ALA A 37 15.77 -12.55 -12.91
CA ALA A 37 15.29 -13.93 -12.78
C ALA A 37 13.90 -14.13 -13.39
N SER A 38 12.99 -13.16 -13.26
CA SER A 38 11.67 -13.23 -13.90
C SER A 38 11.71 -13.19 -15.44
N ALA A 39 12.85 -12.79 -16.00
CA ALA A 39 13.10 -12.77 -17.44
C ALA A 39 14.06 -13.91 -17.88
N ASP A 40 14.28 -14.92 -17.02
CA ASP A 40 15.19 -16.05 -17.21
C ASP A 40 16.64 -15.63 -17.53
N MET A 41 17.08 -14.52 -16.94
CA MET A 41 18.42 -13.96 -17.12
C MET A 41 19.17 -13.88 -15.79
N THR A 42 20.49 -14.06 -15.85
CA THR A 42 21.37 -13.70 -14.74
C THR A 42 21.47 -12.18 -14.61
N LEU A 43 21.86 -11.70 -13.42
CA LEU A 43 22.07 -10.26 -13.19
C LEU A 43 23.10 -9.65 -14.16
N LEU A 44 24.12 -10.42 -14.54
CA LEU A 44 25.16 -9.99 -15.48
C LEU A 44 24.60 -9.88 -16.91
N GLU A 45 23.85 -10.87 -17.37
CA GLU A 45 23.20 -10.86 -18.69
C GLU A 45 22.18 -9.72 -18.80
N ALA A 46 21.37 -9.51 -17.75
CA ALA A 46 20.41 -8.42 -17.73
C ALA A 46 21.11 -7.05 -17.76
N LYS A 47 22.25 -6.88 -17.07
CA LYS A 47 23.08 -5.66 -17.17
C LYS A 47 23.62 -5.44 -18.59
N ALA A 48 24.07 -6.50 -19.26
CA ALA A 48 24.53 -6.42 -20.64
C ALA A 48 23.39 -6.03 -21.59
N ALA A 49 22.22 -6.64 -21.45
CA ALA A 49 21.02 -6.33 -22.24
C ALA A 49 20.58 -4.87 -22.10
N VAL A 50 20.72 -4.30 -20.89
CA VAL A 50 20.40 -2.89 -20.62
C VAL A 50 21.47 -1.94 -21.20
N GLY A 51 22.75 -2.30 -21.14
CA GLY A 51 23.85 -1.45 -21.62
C GLY A 51 23.86 -1.16 -23.12
N HIS A 52 23.20 -1.99 -23.94
CA HIS A 52 23.37 -1.97 -25.40
C HIS A 52 22.23 -1.32 -26.21
N SER A 53 21.14 -0.86 -25.59
CA SER A 53 19.92 -0.47 -26.36
C SER A 53 19.45 0.97 -26.21
N ARG A 54 20.27 1.88 -25.69
CA ARG A 54 19.93 3.30 -25.78
C ARG A 54 20.90 4.01 -26.71
N PRO A 55 20.51 4.34 -27.96
CA PRO A 55 21.19 5.41 -28.66
C PRO A 55 21.19 6.63 -27.73
N ALA A 56 22.34 7.30 -27.63
CA ALA A 56 22.42 8.55 -26.90
C ALA A 56 21.24 9.44 -27.34
N PRO A 57 20.50 10.09 -26.41
CA PRO A 57 19.41 10.97 -26.80
C PRO A 57 19.95 11.93 -27.86
N PRO A 58 19.20 12.16 -28.97
CA PRO A 58 19.66 13.07 -30.02
C PRO A 58 20.06 14.39 -29.37
N ARG A 59 21.25 14.88 -29.70
CA ARG A 59 21.67 16.22 -29.30
C ARG A 59 20.64 17.16 -29.91
N MET A 60 19.75 17.66 -29.06
CA MET A 60 18.75 18.62 -29.46
C MET A 60 19.47 19.95 -29.67
N ASP A 61 19.67 20.33 -30.95
CA ASP A 61 20.13 21.65 -31.40
C ASP A 61 19.02 22.71 -31.22
N TRP A 62 18.39 22.74 -30.04
CA TRP A 62 17.62 23.92 -29.66
C TRP A 62 18.61 25.03 -29.32
N PRO A 63 18.30 26.31 -29.63
CA PRO A 63 19.12 27.41 -29.17
C PRO A 63 19.13 27.35 -27.64
N TYR A 64 20.26 26.90 -27.09
CA TYR A 64 20.47 26.90 -25.67
C TYR A 64 20.24 28.33 -25.19
N PRO A 65 19.34 28.58 -24.21
CA PRO A 65 19.30 29.88 -23.57
C PRO A 65 20.73 30.15 -23.04
N PRO A 66 21.23 31.39 -23.15
CA PRO A 66 22.58 31.72 -22.68
C PRO A 66 22.73 31.21 -21.24
N PRO A 67 23.91 30.68 -20.87
CA PRO A 67 24.11 30.02 -19.59
C PRO A 67 23.66 30.98 -18.50
N ARG A 68 22.51 30.70 -17.88
CA ARG A 68 22.01 31.49 -16.77
C ARG A 68 23.13 31.51 -15.75
N ALA A 69 23.58 32.73 -15.45
CA ALA A 69 24.72 33.07 -14.61
C ALA A 69 24.92 32.06 -13.47
N ALA A 70 26.19 31.69 -13.26
CA ALA A 70 26.73 30.91 -12.15
C ALA A 70 25.65 30.38 -11.20
N ARG A 71 25.30 29.09 -11.34
CA ARG A 71 24.38 28.39 -10.44
C ARG A 71 24.76 28.76 -9.01
N ARG A 72 23.97 29.64 -8.38
CA ARG A 72 24.14 29.99 -6.97
C ARG A 72 24.13 28.67 -6.23
N THR A 73 25.21 28.38 -5.52
CA THR A 73 25.30 27.23 -4.63
C THR A 73 24.04 27.27 -3.76
N PRO A 74 23.20 26.22 -3.75
CA PRO A 74 22.05 26.22 -2.87
C PRO A 74 22.59 26.46 -1.46
N PRO A 75 22.01 27.39 -0.68
CA PRO A 75 22.50 27.65 0.66
C PRO A 75 22.55 26.31 1.39
N ARG A 76 23.73 25.94 1.92
CA ARG A 76 23.87 24.73 2.73
C ARG A 76 22.78 24.76 3.78
N ALA A 77 21.84 23.82 3.70
CA ALA A 77 20.79 23.71 4.69
C ALA A 77 21.49 23.56 6.05
N LYS A 78 21.26 24.54 6.95
CA LYS A 78 21.77 24.45 8.32
C LYS A 78 21.27 23.11 8.90
N PRO A 79 22.11 22.36 9.63
CA PRO A 79 21.67 21.12 10.25
C PRO A 79 20.40 21.41 11.05
N LYS A 80 19.30 20.72 10.72
CA LYS A 80 18.06 20.80 11.51
C LYS A 80 18.45 20.43 12.94
N ARG A 81 18.11 21.31 13.90
CA ARG A 81 18.28 20.99 15.31
C ARG A 81 17.63 19.62 15.56
N PRO A 82 18.26 18.71 16.33
CA PRO A 82 17.65 17.44 16.66
C PRO A 82 16.29 17.75 17.31
N ALA A 83 15.23 17.18 16.75
CA ALA A 83 13.92 17.30 17.36
C ALA A 83 14.01 16.75 18.79
N LYS A 84 13.44 17.49 19.75
CA LYS A 84 13.37 16.98 21.12
C LYS A 84 12.62 15.66 21.08
N LEU A 85 13.25 14.61 21.60
CA LEU A 85 12.60 13.33 21.76
C LEU A 85 11.42 13.52 22.72
N PRO A 86 10.27 12.89 22.45
CA PRO A 86 9.12 12.96 23.36
C PRO A 86 9.54 12.53 24.76
N THR A 87 9.03 13.23 25.76
CA THR A 87 9.24 12.81 27.15
C THR A 87 8.45 11.53 27.43
N LEU A 88 8.84 10.78 28.46
CA LEU A 88 8.15 9.57 28.87
C LEU A 88 6.65 9.83 29.13
N GLU A 89 6.33 10.97 29.74
CA GLU A 89 4.95 11.39 30.02
C GLU A 89 4.15 11.61 28.74
N GLU A 90 4.74 12.22 27.70
CA GLU A 90 4.10 12.39 26.41
C GLU A 90 3.83 11.04 25.73
N LEU A 91 4.76 10.09 25.83
CA LEU A 91 4.56 8.73 25.29
C LEU A 91 3.44 7.98 26.02
N LEU A 92 3.38 8.11 27.36
CA LEU A 92 2.31 7.49 28.15
C LEU A 92 0.94 8.10 27.82
N ARG A 93 0.87 9.42 27.63
CA ARG A 93 -0.35 10.10 27.21
C ARG A 93 -0.81 9.65 25.83
N GLN A 94 0.10 9.61 24.84
CA GLN A 94 -0.20 9.12 23.50
C GLN A 94 -0.70 7.67 23.52
N ARG A 95 -0.10 6.83 24.36
CA ARG A 95 -0.55 5.44 24.53
C ARG A 95 -1.95 5.36 25.13
N ALA A 96 -2.24 6.17 26.15
CA ALA A 96 -3.56 6.21 26.77
C ALA A 96 -4.65 6.69 25.78
N GLU A 97 -4.33 7.71 24.96
CA GLU A 97 -5.23 8.20 23.91
C GLU A 97 -5.49 7.12 22.85
N ALA A 98 -4.44 6.44 22.37
CA ALA A 98 -4.58 5.34 21.41
C ALA A 98 -5.38 4.15 21.96
N ASP A 99 -5.18 3.79 23.23
CA ASP A 99 -5.93 2.71 23.88
C ASP A 99 -7.40 3.09 24.10
N ALA A 100 -7.70 4.36 24.39
CA ALA A 100 -9.07 4.85 24.47
C ALA A 100 -9.76 4.81 23.10
N GLU A 101 -9.07 5.19 22.03
CA GLU A 101 -9.59 5.07 20.66
C GLU A 101 -9.89 3.62 20.29
N LYS A 102 -8.96 2.69 20.56
CA LYS A 102 -9.17 1.25 20.33
C LYS A 102 -10.38 0.70 21.09
N ARG A 103 -10.59 1.13 22.34
CA ARG A 103 -11.76 0.72 23.12
C ARG A 103 -13.05 1.25 22.52
N ARG A 104 -13.05 2.50 22.02
CA ARG A 104 -14.21 3.10 21.35
C ARG A 104 -14.55 2.38 20.04
N THR A 105 -13.55 2.03 19.24
CA THR A 105 -13.78 1.31 17.98
C THR A 105 -14.26 -0.11 18.22
N ALA A 106 -13.70 -0.82 19.21
CA ALA A 106 -14.17 -2.15 19.61
C ALA A 106 -15.64 -2.10 20.08
N ALA A 107 -15.99 -1.19 20.98
CA ALA A 107 -17.36 -1.03 21.45
C ALA A 107 -18.34 -0.64 20.32
N ALA A 108 -17.89 0.11 19.32
CA ALA A 108 -18.70 0.43 18.14
C ALA A 108 -18.92 -0.81 17.25
N ALA A 109 -17.90 -1.66 17.09
CA ALA A 109 -18.02 -2.93 16.36
C ALA A 109 -18.99 -3.90 17.05
N ASP A 110 -18.88 -4.05 18.38
CA ASP A 110 -19.78 -4.91 19.16
C ASP A 110 -21.25 -4.46 19.03
N ARG A 111 -21.49 -3.14 19.09
CA ARG A 111 -22.84 -2.58 18.89
C ARG A 111 -23.39 -2.85 17.48
N ARG A 112 -22.55 -2.88 16.45
CA ARG A 112 -22.97 -3.21 15.09
C ARG A 112 -23.35 -4.68 14.99
N LEU A 113 -22.50 -5.56 15.51
CA LEU A 113 -22.78 -7.00 15.54
C LEU A 113 -24.09 -7.31 16.27
N LEU A 114 -24.34 -6.70 17.44
CA LEU A 114 -25.58 -6.89 18.17
C LEU A 114 -26.82 -6.42 17.38
N ARG A 115 -26.70 -5.35 16.58
CA ARG A 115 -27.80 -4.88 15.72
C ARG A 115 -28.07 -5.87 14.58
N GLU A 116 -27.03 -6.35 13.92
CA GLU A 116 -27.16 -7.35 12.85
C GLU A 116 -27.81 -8.64 13.35
N LEU A 117 -27.40 -9.12 14.53
CA LEU A 117 -28.02 -10.28 15.17
C LEU A 117 -29.49 -10.04 15.53
N ALA A 118 -29.82 -8.84 16.03
CA ALA A 118 -31.21 -8.48 16.32
C ALA A 118 -32.08 -8.43 15.05
N GLU A 119 -31.53 -7.91 13.94
CA GLU A 119 -32.21 -7.87 12.65
C GLU A 119 -32.46 -9.27 12.09
N GLN A 120 -31.47 -10.16 12.18
CA GLN A 120 -31.60 -11.56 11.79
C GLN A 120 -32.67 -12.27 12.62
N ALA A 121 -32.65 -12.12 13.94
CA ALA A 121 -33.65 -12.69 14.82
C ALA A 121 -35.07 -12.18 14.49
N ALA A 122 -35.22 -10.89 14.20
CA ALA A 122 -36.51 -10.31 13.80
C ALA A 122 -36.98 -10.83 12.42
N TYR A 123 -36.06 -11.06 11.49
CA TYR A 123 -36.37 -11.69 10.21
C TYR A 123 -36.83 -13.14 10.38
N GLU A 124 -36.10 -13.94 11.15
CA GLU A 124 -36.44 -15.33 11.44
C GLU A 124 -37.80 -15.46 12.15
N ALA A 125 -38.08 -14.58 13.11
CA ALA A 125 -39.37 -14.55 13.80
C ALA A 125 -40.52 -14.35 12.81
N ARG A 126 -40.40 -13.39 11.89
CA ARG A 126 -41.40 -13.14 10.84
C ARG A 126 -41.58 -14.34 9.91
N GLN A 127 -40.49 -15.02 9.53
CA GLN A 127 -40.59 -16.23 8.71
C GLN A 127 -41.33 -17.36 9.43
N ARG A 128 -41.10 -17.54 10.74
CA ARG A 128 -41.81 -18.53 11.56
C ARG A 128 -43.30 -18.22 11.67
N GLU A 129 -43.67 -16.95 11.81
CA GLU A 129 -45.08 -16.53 11.83
C GLU A 129 -45.78 -16.85 10.50
N LEU A 130 -45.18 -16.44 9.37
CA LEU A 130 -45.70 -16.74 8.03
C LEU A 130 -45.82 -18.24 7.77
N GLN A 131 -44.83 -19.03 8.20
CA GLN A 131 -44.89 -20.49 8.09
C GLN A 131 -46.03 -21.04 8.96
N GLY A 132 -46.20 -20.55 10.18
CA GLY A 132 -47.30 -20.94 11.07
C GLY A 132 -48.68 -20.63 10.49
N GLU A 133 -48.84 -19.52 9.78
CA GLU A 133 -50.08 -19.20 9.06
C GLU A 133 -50.34 -20.20 7.93
N ARG A 134 -49.33 -20.46 7.09
CA ARG A 134 -49.43 -21.44 6.00
C ARG A 134 -49.74 -22.85 6.50
N ASP A 135 -49.13 -23.26 7.61
CA ASP A 135 -49.38 -24.57 8.22
C ASP A 135 -50.82 -24.69 8.73
N ARG A 136 -51.36 -23.62 9.33
CA ARG A 136 -52.77 -23.57 9.76
C ARG A 136 -53.73 -23.60 8.57
N GLU A 137 -53.42 -22.90 7.49
CA GLU A 137 -54.21 -22.95 6.25
C GLU A 137 -54.18 -24.35 5.62
N TRP A 138 -53.00 -24.96 5.53
CA TRP A 138 -52.84 -26.32 5.02
C TRP A 138 -53.62 -27.34 5.86
N ALA A 139 -53.54 -27.25 7.19
CA ALA A 139 -54.28 -28.10 8.11
C ALA A 139 -55.81 -27.93 7.95
N ARG A 140 -56.30 -26.70 7.78
CA ARG A 140 -57.73 -26.42 7.53
C ARG A 140 -58.22 -27.06 6.24
N SER A 141 -57.49 -26.89 5.14
CA SER A 141 -57.86 -27.47 3.83
C SER A 141 -57.92 -29.00 3.85
N ARG A 142 -57.13 -29.65 4.71
CA ARG A 142 -57.11 -31.11 4.89
C ARG A 142 -58.21 -31.63 5.81
N ALA A 143 -58.75 -30.80 6.70
CA ALA A 143 -59.83 -31.16 7.59
C ALA A 143 -61.23 -30.98 6.96
N SER A 144 -61.31 -30.19 5.89
CA SER A 144 -62.55 -29.86 5.17
C SER A 144 -62.75 -30.61 3.84
N GLY A 145 -61.85 -31.54 3.49
CA GLY A 145 -61.96 -32.42 2.33
C GLY A 145 -61.94 -33.88 2.76
#